data_AF-A0A918N4A9-F1
#
_entry.id   AF-A0A918N4A9-F1
#
_cell.length_a   1.000
_cell.length_b   1.000
_cell.length_c   1.000
_cell.angle_alpha   90.00
_cell.angle_beta   90.00
_cell.angle_gamma   90.00
#
_symmetry.space_group_name_H-M   'P 1'
#
loop_
_entity.id
_entity.type
_entity.pdbx_description
1 polymer ?
#
loop_
_entity_poly.entity_id
_entity_poly.type
_entity_poly.pdbx_seq_one_letter_code
_entity_poly.pdbx_strand_id
1 'polypeptide(L)'
;MIGSVIYLFSQVFNKKDLDEVQKEVVNVINPTKRISDLQKQLDFADTFQNRTNLADVLLETGDYANAIKEYEIAINENYNKDVGVVKKLIEGYSNLKNYDKVISCAEHIMVKRDFKGSRSQFLYGLALEEKQQSEKAEEQLRQIDQRYSNYKERYVLTQFLIGKGKIEDAKEILSEIITESDNMSKPNKNKYHAVVNDVKKLVASI
;
A
#
# COMPACT_ATOMS: atom_id res chain seq x y z
N MET A 1 -30.32 21.78 -2.35
CA MET A 1 -29.21 21.37 -3.23
C MET A 1 -28.08 20.84 -2.36
N ILE A 2 -28.12 19.56 -1.96
CA ILE A 2 -27.06 18.90 -1.16
C ILE A 2 -26.62 17.59 -1.84
N GLY A 3 -27.34 17.11 -2.86
CA GLY A 3 -27.07 15.85 -3.55
C GLY A 3 -26.00 15.88 -4.65
N SER A 4 -25.48 17.05 -5.04
CA SER A 4 -24.48 17.15 -6.12
C SER A 4 -23.03 17.00 -5.63
N VAL A 5 -22.76 17.34 -4.36
CA VAL A 5 -21.42 17.19 -3.76
C VAL A 5 -21.17 15.71 -3.45
N ILE A 6 -22.15 15.01 -2.87
CA ILE A 6 -22.03 13.59 -2.49
C ILE A 6 -21.82 12.69 -3.72
N TYR A 7 -22.45 12.99 -4.85
CA TYR A 7 -22.34 12.16 -6.05
C TYR A 7 -20.98 12.31 -6.77
N LEU A 8 -20.32 13.47 -6.64
CA LEU A 8 -18.95 13.63 -7.07
C LEU A 8 -18.00 12.90 -6.11
N PHE A 9 -18.21 12.99 -4.79
CA PHE A 9 -17.33 12.34 -3.81
C PHE A 9 -17.44 10.80 -3.77
N SER A 10 -18.60 10.22 -4.10
CA SER A 10 -18.77 8.76 -4.15
C SER A 10 -18.02 8.07 -5.31
N GLN A 11 -17.56 8.83 -6.32
CA GLN A 11 -16.60 8.36 -7.33
C GLN A 11 -15.14 8.71 -6.97
N VAL A 12 -14.93 9.51 -5.92
CA VAL A 12 -13.65 10.12 -5.51
C VAL A 12 -13.14 9.44 -4.22
N PHE A 13 -13.09 8.11 -4.22
CA PHE A 13 -11.74 7.58 -4.03
C PHE A 13 -11.02 8.00 -5.28
N ASN A 14 -10.13 8.98 -5.20
CA ASN A 14 -9.37 9.38 -6.36
C ASN A 14 -8.53 8.15 -6.73
N LYS A 15 -9.05 7.26 -7.59
CA LYS A 15 -8.46 5.94 -7.89
C LYS A 15 -7.01 6.09 -8.31
N LYS A 16 -6.68 7.24 -8.89
CA LYS A 16 -5.34 7.69 -9.23
C LYS A 16 -4.41 7.74 -8.02
N ASP A 17 -4.85 8.27 -6.88
CA ASP A 17 -4.02 8.43 -5.69
C ASP A 17 -3.82 7.06 -5.01
N LEU A 18 -4.86 6.22 -4.98
CA LEU A 18 -4.74 4.82 -4.57
C LEU A 18 -3.78 4.02 -5.48
N ASP A 19 -3.93 4.19 -6.80
CA ASP A 19 -3.08 3.54 -7.79
C ASP A 19 -1.63 4.05 -7.71
N GLU A 20 -1.40 5.34 -7.46
CA GLU A 20 -0.06 5.95 -7.31
C GLU A 20 0.62 5.46 -6.04
N VAL A 21 -0.15 5.35 -4.96
CA VAL A 21 0.29 4.77 -3.71
C VAL A 21 0.69 3.30 -3.90
N GLN A 22 0.05 2.56 -4.81
CA GLN A 22 0.41 1.17 -5.15
C GLN A 22 1.56 1.04 -6.16
N LYS A 23 1.77 2.05 -7.02
CA LYS A 23 2.76 2.05 -8.12
C LYS A 23 4.04 2.83 -7.75
N GLU A 24 4.82 2.35 -6.79
CA GLU A 24 6.22 2.80 -6.71
C GLU A 24 7.09 2.00 -7.69
N VAL A 25 7.21 2.50 -8.92
CA VAL A 25 8.06 1.89 -9.95
C VAL A 25 9.53 2.26 -9.67
N VAL A 26 10.37 1.27 -9.40
CA VAL A 26 11.82 1.44 -9.29
C VAL A 26 12.43 1.34 -10.70
N ASN A 27 13.31 2.27 -11.07
CA ASN A 27 14.09 2.17 -12.30
C ASN A 27 15.13 1.03 -12.17
N VAL A 28 14.77 -0.17 -12.60
CA VAL A 28 15.68 -1.33 -12.62
C VAL A 28 16.55 -1.29 -13.86
N ILE A 29 17.87 -1.30 -13.68
CA ILE A 29 18.84 -1.42 -14.78
C ILE A 29 18.86 -2.88 -15.26
N ASN A 30 18.42 -3.11 -16.50
CA ASN A 30 18.38 -4.41 -17.19
C ASN A 30 17.65 -5.55 -16.43
N PRO A 31 16.32 -5.41 -16.19
CA PRO A 31 15.53 -6.37 -15.44
C PRO A 31 15.49 -7.76 -16.09
N THR A 32 15.47 -7.83 -17.42
CA THR A 32 15.34 -9.09 -18.17
C THR A 32 16.51 -10.04 -17.93
N LYS A 33 17.75 -9.51 -17.91
CA LYS A 33 18.94 -10.34 -17.62
C LYS A 33 18.88 -10.88 -16.19
N ARG A 34 18.54 -10.03 -15.22
CA ARG A 34 18.45 -10.42 -13.80
C ARG A 34 17.42 -11.54 -13.59
N ILE A 35 16.24 -11.43 -14.20
CA ILE A 35 15.19 -12.46 -14.17
C ILE A 35 15.73 -13.78 -14.75
N SER A 36 16.37 -13.73 -15.93
CA SER A 36 16.92 -14.94 -16.57
C SER A 36 17.99 -15.63 -15.73
N ASP A 37 18.89 -14.86 -15.11
CA ASP A 37 19.96 -15.40 -14.27
C ASP A 37 19.39 -16.04 -12.98
N LEU A 38 18.36 -15.42 -12.38
CA LEU A 38 17.67 -15.96 -11.19
C LEU A 38 16.85 -17.21 -11.52
N GLN A 39 16.20 -17.26 -12.69
CA GLN A 39 15.49 -18.46 -13.15
C GLN A 39 16.47 -19.64 -13.27
N LYS A 40 17.65 -19.44 -13.86
CA LYS A 40 18.68 -20.50 -13.95
C LYS A 40 19.14 -20.98 -12.58
N GLN A 41 19.26 -20.08 -11.60
CA GLN A 41 19.61 -20.44 -10.22
C GLN A 41 18.52 -21.28 -9.57
N LEU A 42 17.25 -20.92 -9.80
CA LEU A 42 16.10 -21.68 -9.31
C LEU A 42 16.03 -23.07 -9.98
N ASP A 43 16.25 -23.15 -11.29
CA ASP A 43 16.26 -24.41 -12.04
C ASP A 43 17.40 -25.33 -11.60
N PHE A 44 18.56 -24.76 -11.26
CA PHE A 44 19.70 -25.51 -10.71
C PHE A 44 19.41 -26.03 -9.30
N ALA A 45 18.77 -25.22 -8.46
CA ALA A 45 18.41 -25.59 -7.11
C ALA A 45 17.12 -24.90 -6.65
N ASP A 46 16.07 -25.69 -6.46
CA ASP A 46 14.79 -25.24 -5.92
C ASP A 46 14.88 -25.03 -4.41
N THR A 47 15.36 -23.86 -4.02
CA THR A 47 15.46 -23.44 -2.62
C THR A 47 14.53 -22.28 -2.35
N PHE A 48 14.10 -22.15 -1.09
CA PHE A 48 13.30 -21.01 -0.64
C PHE A 48 13.93 -19.66 -1.06
N GLN A 49 15.25 -19.51 -0.86
CA GLN A 49 15.96 -18.28 -1.19
C GLN A 49 16.01 -18.00 -2.69
N ASN A 50 16.31 -19.01 -3.52
CA ASN A 50 16.36 -18.81 -4.98
C ASN A 50 14.99 -18.39 -5.52
N ARG A 51 13.93 -18.97 -4.95
CA ARG A 51 12.56 -18.68 -5.34
C ARG A 51 12.12 -17.29 -4.93
N THR A 52 12.36 -16.89 -3.68
CA THR A 52 12.04 -15.54 -3.21
C THR A 52 12.88 -14.48 -3.94
N ASN A 53 14.15 -14.75 -4.25
CA ASN A 53 14.94 -13.83 -5.06
C ASN A 53 14.34 -13.57 -6.45
N LEU A 54 13.86 -14.62 -7.12
CA LEU A 54 13.17 -14.47 -8.41
C LEU A 54 11.86 -13.67 -8.24
N ALA A 55 11.05 -14.04 -7.24
CA ALA A 55 9.79 -13.40 -6.94
C ALA A 55 9.93 -11.90 -6.62
N ASP A 56 10.99 -11.52 -5.90
CA ASP A 56 11.32 -10.12 -5.56
C ASP A 56 11.50 -9.28 -6.83
N VAL A 57 12.27 -9.79 -7.80
CA VAL A 57 12.51 -9.06 -9.06
C VAL A 57 11.26 -9.01 -9.94
N LEU A 58 10.46 -10.08 -9.95
CA LEU A 58 9.17 -10.09 -10.65
C LEU A 58 8.22 -9.04 -10.04
N LEU A 59 8.17 -8.93 -8.71
CA LEU A 59 7.38 -7.93 -8.01
C LEU A 59 7.86 -6.50 -8.34
N GLU A 60 9.18 -6.26 -8.25
CA GLU A 60 9.84 -4.97 -8.58
C GLU A 60 9.54 -4.52 -10.02
N THR A 61 9.40 -5.46 -10.95
CA THR A 61 9.16 -5.19 -12.38
C THR A 61 7.68 -5.14 -12.76
N GLY A 62 6.78 -5.33 -11.79
CA GLY A 62 5.34 -5.29 -12.00
C GLY A 62 4.73 -6.58 -12.56
N ASP A 63 5.50 -7.66 -12.65
CA ASP A 63 4.99 -8.99 -12.98
C ASP A 63 4.41 -9.67 -11.73
N TYR A 64 3.35 -9.06 -11.20
CA TYR A 64 2.73 -9.47 -9.94
C TYR A 64 2.21 -10.91 -9.98
N ALA A 65 1.69 -11.36 -11.12
CA ALA A 65 1.13 -12.70 -11.25
C ALA A 65 2.20 -13.79 -11.07
N ASN A 66 3.35 -13.65 -11.75
CA ASN A 66 4.43 -14.60 -11.59
C ASN A 66 5.12 -14.45 -10.21
N ALA A 67 5.27 -13.23 -9.70
CA ALA A 67 5.80 -13.00 -8.36
C ALA A 67 4.98 -13.75 -7.28
N ILE A 68 3.65 -13.60 -7.31
CA ILE A 68 2.74 -14.28 -6.38
C ILE A 68 2.90 -15.79 -6.47
N LYS A 69 2.92 -16.34 -7.68
CA LYS A 69 3.10 -17.79 -7.90
C LYS A 69 4.37 -18.30 -7.22
N GLU A 70 5.49 -17.61 -7.42
CA GLU A 70 6.76 -18.00 -6.82
C GLU A 70 6.74 -17.86 -5.29
N TYR A 71 6.15 -16.79 -4.73
CA TYR A 71 6.00 -16.66 -3.29
C TYR A 71 5.09 -17.72 -2.67
N GLU A 72 3.95 -18.04 -3.30
CA GLU A 72 3.04 -19.08 -2.81
C GLU A 72 3.71 -20.45 -2.75
N ILE A 73 4.50 -20.81 -3.78
CA ILE A 73 5.29 -22.03 -3.76
C ILE A 73 6.36 -21.96 -2.64
N ALA A 74 7.00 -20.79 -2.45
CA ALA A 74 8.01 -20.62 -1.42
C ALA A 74 7.44 -20.83 0.00
N ILE A 75 6.24 -20.32 0.29
CA ILE A 75 5.61 -20.49 1.61
C ILE A 75 4.89 -21.83 1.76
N ASN A 76 4.45 -22.45 0.67
CA ASN A 76 3.74 -23.73 0.65
C ASN A 76 2.61 -23.79 1.69
N GLU A 77 1.69 -22.83 1.64
CA GLU A 77 0.56 -22.63 2.57
C GLU A 77 0.94 -22.35 4.05
N ASN A 78 2.23 -22.33 4.39
CA ASN A 78 2.69 -21.97 5.73
C ASN A 78 2.99 -20.46 5.83
N TYR A 79 1.95 -19.65 6.05
CA TYR A 79 2.06 -18.20 6.23
C TYR A 79 2.87 -17.76 7.47
N ASN A 80 3.16 -18.67 8.40
CA ASN A 80 4.05 -18.39 9.52
C ASN A 80 5.53 -18.58 9.17
N LYS A 81 5.84 -19.15 7.99
CA LYS A 81 7.21 -19.47 7.55
C LYS A 81 8.06 -18.21 7.42
N ASP A 82 7.52 -17.18 6.78
CA ASP A 82 8.23 -15.92 6.58
C ASP A 82 7.23 -14.76 6.43
N VAL A 83 7.21 -13.88 7.43
CA VAL A 83 6.31 -12.70 7.45
C VAL A 83 6.65 -11.73 6.32
N GLY A 84 7.92 -11.61 5.93
CA GLY A 84 8.34 -10.75 4.83
C GLY A 84 7.76 -11.20 3.49
N VAL A 85 7.74 -12.52 3.23
CA VAL A 85 7.09 -13.09 2.04
C VAL A 85 5.58 -12.86 2.07
N VAL A 86 4.92 -13.02 3.24
CA VAL A 86 3.48 -12.74 3.33
C VAL A 86 3.16 -11.25 3.06
N LYS A 87 4.02 -10.33 3.52
CA LYS A 87 3.89 -8.90 3.20
C LYS A 87 3.99 -8.64 1.68
N LYS A 88 4.90 -9.32 0.99
CA LYS A 88 5.05 -9.26 -0.48
C LYS A 88 3.87 -9.89 -1.22
N LEU A 89 3.28 -10.96 -0.70
CA LEU A 89 2.02 -11.52 -1.21
C LEU A 89 0.87 -10.52 -1.08
N ILE A 90 0.74 -9.84 0.07
CA ILE A 90 -0.27 -8.78 0.26
C ILE A 90 -0.10 -7.68 -0.80
N GLU A 91 1.12 -7.25 -1.06
CA GLU A 91 1.41 -6.23 -2.08
C GLU A 91 1.06 -6.71 -3.50
N GLY A 92 1.50 -7.92 -3.89
CA GLY A 92 1.19 -8.49 -5.20
C GLY A 92 -0.32 -8.66 -5.38
N TYR A 93 -1.02 -9.24 -4.40
CA TYR A 93 -2.46 -9.42 -4.46
C TYR A 93 -3.23 -8.11 -4.49
N SER A 94 -2.75 -7.08 -3.80
CA SER A 94 -3.35 -5.75 -3.85
C SER A 94 -3.24 -5.13 -5.24
N ASN A 95 -2.08 -5.24 -5.89
CA ASN A 95 -1.89 -4.75 -7.26
C ASN A 95 -2.77 -5.49 -8.29
N LEU A 96 -3.03 -6.78 -8.08
CA LEU A 96 -4.00 -7.55 -8.87
C LEU A 96 -5.46 -7.38 -8.44
N LYS A 97 -5.73 -6.53 -7.44
CA LYS A 97 -7.06 -6.28 -6.86
C LYS A 97 -7.76 -7.55 -6.34
N ASN A 98 -6.97 -8.54 -5.93
CA ASN A 98 -7.46 -9.74 -5.28
C ASN A 98 -7.62 -9.49 -3.77
N TYR A 99 -8.65 -8.72 -3.42
CA TYR A 99 -8.87 -8.25 -2.05
C TYR A 99 -9.15 -9.39 -1.06
N ASP A 100 -9.76 -10.50 -1.50
CA ASP A 100 -9.96 -11.68 -0.66
C ASP A 100 -8.63 -12.29 -0.20
N LYS A 101 -7.67 -12.42 -1.12
CA LYS A 101 -6.32 -12.91 -0.78
C LYS A 101 -5.53 -11.91 0.05
N VAL A 102 -5.69 -10.59 -0.17
CA VAL A 102 -5.09 -9.56 0.69
C VAL A 102 -5.55 -9.73 2.13
N ILE A 103 -6.86 -9.84 2.35
CA ILE A 103 -7.45 -10.02 3.69
C ILE A 103 -6.92 -11.30 4.34
N SER A 104 -7.02 -12.43 3.62
CA SER A 104 -6.55 -13.72 4.14
C SER A 104 -5.07 -13.70 4.54
N CYS A 105 -4.20 -13.12 3.71
CA CYS A 105 -2.77 -13.00 4.04
C CYS A 105 -2.53 -12.06 5.24
N ALA A 106 -3.24 -10.94 5.32
CA ALA A 106 -3.10 -9.98 6.39
C ALA A 106 -3.52 -10.56 7.75
N GLU A 107 -4.62 -11.30 7.80
CA GLU A 107 -5.11 -11.95 9.02
C GLU A 107 -4.09 -12.94 9.62
N HIS A 108 -3.26 -13.58 8.78
CA HIS A 108 -2.17 -14.44 9.27
C HIS A 108 -1.04 -13.68 9.99
N ILE A 109 -0.81 -12.41 9.65
CA ILE A 109 0.33 -11.63 10.17
C ILE A 109 -0.07 -10.43 11.02
N MET A 110 -1.35 -10.11 11.16
CA MET A 110 -1.80 -8.90 11.85
C MET A 110 -1.45 -8.84 13.34
N VAL A 111 -1.19 -9.99 13.96
CA VAL A 111 -0.73 -10.10 15.36
C VAL A 111 0.77 -9.80 15.53
N LYS A 112 1.53 -9.68 14.44
CA LYS A 112 2.97 -9.43 14.49
C LYS A 112 3.24 -7.95 14.73
N ARG A 113 4.25 -7.64 15.55
CA ARG A 113 4.56 -6.26 15.98
C ARG A 113 4.88 -5.33 14.81
N ASP A 114 5.52 -5.85 13.79
CA ASP A 114 5.95 -5.13 12.59
C ASP A 114 4.84 -5.00 11.53
N PHE A 115 3.63 -5.47 11.81
CA PHE A 115 2.45 -5.22 10.99
C PHE A 115 1.83 -3.85 11.30
N LYS A 116 1.85 -3.41 12.56
CA LYS A 116 1.22 -2.17 12.99
C LYS A 116 1.85 -0.95 12.29
N GLY A 117 1.03 -0.15 11.61
CA GLY A 117 1.46 1.01 10.83
C GLY A 117 2.27 0.68 9.58
N SER A 118 2.31 -0.59 9.19
CA SER A 118 3.01 -1.02 7.98
C SER A 118 2.17 -0.77 6.74
N ARG A 119 2.86 -0.78 5.60
CA ARG A 119 2.24 -0.83 4.28
C ARG A 119 1.20 -1.94 4.15
N SER A 120 1.48 -3.12 4.69
CA SER A 120 0.56 -4.26 4.64
C SER A 120 -0.72 -4.03 5.44
N GLN A 121 -0.66 -3.31 6.56
CA GLN A 121 -1.87 -2.94 7.31
C GLN A 121 -2.70 -1.90 6.55
N PHE A 122 -2.06 -0.95 5.88
CA PHE A 122 -2.74 0.00 5.02
C PHE A 122 -3.47 -0.72 3.86
N LEU A 123 -2.79 -1.64 3.17
CA LEU A 123 -3.41 -2.44 2.09
C LEU A 123 -4.54 -3.35 2.61
N TYR A 124 -4.40 -3.87 3.83
CA TYR A 124 -5.48 -4.63 4.49
C TYR A 124 -6.72 -3.76 4.73
N GLY A 125 -6.54 -2.54 5.25
CA GLY A 125 -7.63 -1.59 5.44
C GLY A 125 -8.35 -1.23 4.12
N LEU A 126 -7.59 -0.99 3.05
CA LEU A 126 -8.17 -0.75 1.72
C LEU A 126 -8.95 -1.95 1.19
N ALA A 127 -8.41 -3.16 1.34
CA ALA A 127 -9.09 -4.38 0.90
C ALA A 127 -10.40 -4.61 1.67
N LEU A 128 -10.43 -4.30 2.98
CA LEU A 128 -11.65 -4.36 3.79
C LEU A 128 -12.72 -3.39 3.29
N GLU A 129 -12.33 -2.16 2.92
CA GLU A 129 -13.27 -1.17 2.38
C GLU A 129 -13.87 -1.63 1.04
N GLU A 130 -13.04 -2.16 0.14
CA GLU A 130 -13.50 -2.73 -1.14
C GLU A 130 -14.47 -3.91 -0.95
N LYS A 131 -14.35 -4.62 0.17
CA LYS A 131 -15.25 -5.71 0.59
C LYS A 131 -16.41 -5.20 1.47
N GLN A 132 -16.65 -3.90 1.51
CA GLN A 132 -17.74 -3.23 2.24
C GLN A 132 -17.69 -3.45 3.76
N GLN A 133 -16.54 -3.83 4.32
CA GLN A 133 -16.31 -3.98 5.76
C GLN A 133 -15.79 -2.66 6.35
N SER A 134 -16.56 -1.58 6.17
CA SER A 134 -16.09 -0.21 6.37
C SER A 134 -15.63 0.10 7.80
N GLU A 135 -16.28 -0.45 8.82
CA GLU A 135 -15.88 -0.20 10.22
C GLU A 135 -14.49 -0.77 10.52
N LYS A 136 -14.25 -2.02 10.08
CA LYS A 136 -12.93 -2.65 10.20
C LYS A 136 -11.89 -1.95 9.35
N ALA A 137 -12.26 -1.50 8.15
CA ALA A 137 -11.36 -0.77 7.26
C ALA A 137 -10.82 0.49 7.96
N GLU A 138 -11.70 1.27 8.59
CA GLU A 138 -11.29 2.46 9.33
C GLU A 138 -10.36 2.14 10.49
N GLU A 139 -10.64 1.10 11.28
CA GLU A 139 -9.79 0.68 12.40
C GLU A 139 -8.35 0.42 11.93
N GLN A 140 -8.19 -0.28 10.80
CA GLN A 140 -6.89 -0.60 10.23
C GLN A 140 -6.21 0.61 9.59
N LEU A 141 -6.96 1.41 8.82
CA LEU A 141 -6.41 2.58 8.12
C LEU A 141 -5.93 3.65 9.10
N ARG A 142 -6.63 3.89 10.22
CA ARG A 142 -6.20 4.86 11.23
C ARG A 142 -4.85 4.54 11.86
N GLN A 143 -4.41 3.27 11.86
CA GLN A 143 -3.09 2.91 12.38
C GLN A 143 -1.93 3.46 11.53
N ILE A 144 -2.22 3.92 10.31
CA ILE A 144 -1.21 4.51 9.41
C ILE A 144 -0.88 5.96 9.77
N ASP A 145 -1.73 6.61 10.57
CA ASP A 145 -1.55 7.98 11.01
C ASP A 145 -0.41 8.08 12.03
N GLN A 146 0.81 8.16 11.49
CA GLN A 146 2.05 8.20 12.24
C GLN A 146 2.83 9.44 11.82
N ARG A 147 3.15 10.29 12.81
CA ARG A 147 3.88 11.53 12.59
C ARG A 147 5.22 11.29 11.89
N TYR A 148 5.57 12.21 10.99
CA TYR A 148 6.80 12.16 10.20
C TYR A 148 6.94 10.93 9.29
N SER A 149 5.83 10.27 8.94
CA SER A 149 5.83 9.07 8.11
C SER A 149 4.56 8.95 7.27
N ASN A 150 4.56 7.98 6.34
CA ASN A 150 3.38 7.54 5.61
C ASN A 150 2.59 8.67 4.88
N TYR A 151 3.25 9.73 4.41
CA TYR A 151 2.55 10.91 3.89
C TYR A 151 1.51 10.61 2.80
N LYS A 152 1.83 9.69 1.88
CA LYS A 152 0.91 9.30 0.82
C LYS A 152 -0.27 8.51 1.37
N GLU A 153 -0.02 7.57 2.28
CA GLU A 153 -1.06 6.77 2.91
C GLU A 153 -1.94 7.59 3.87
N ARG A 154 -1.37 8.53 4.63
CA ARG A 154 -2.09 9.49 5.46
C ARG A 154 -3.00 10.37 4.61
N TYR A 155 -2.53 10.80 3.43
CA TYR A 155 -3.37 11.51 2.47
C TYR A 155 -4.56 10.65 2.02
N VAL A 156 -4.34 9.39 1.66
CA VAL A 156 -5.45 8.46 1.32
C VAL A 156 -6.41 8.26 2.51
N LEU A 157 -5.90 8.11 3.73
CA LEU A 157 -6.73 8.03 4.93
C LEU A 157 -7.65 9.27 5.05
N THR A 158 -7.13 10.47 4.78
CA THR A 158 -7.96 11.69 4.85
C THR A 158 -9.09 11.68 3.82
N GLN A 159 -8.83 11.18 2.60
CA GLN A 159 -9.85 11.00 1.57
C GLN A 159 -10.92 10.00 2.00
N PHE A 160 -10.50 8.88 2.59
CA PHE A 160 -11.40 7.89 3.19
C PHE A 160 -12.31 8.54 4.24
N LEU A 161 -11.73 9.30 5.19
CA LEU A 161 -12.48 9.95 6.28
C LEU A 161 -13.49 10.97 5.76
N ILE A 162 -13.11 11.79 4.77
CA ILE A 162 -14.02 12.73 4.08
C ILE A 162 -15.18 11.97 3.45
N GLY A 163 -14.90 10.85 2.77
CA GLY A 163 -15.93 9.98 2.18
C GLY A 163 -16.92 9.41 3.21
N LYS A 164 -16.50 9.28 4.48
CA LYS A 164 -17.36 8.87 5.61
C LYS A 164 -18.01 10.05 6.34
N GLY A 165 -17.82 11.29 5.87
CA GLY A 165 -18.34 12.51 6.50
C GLY A 165 -17.55 12.96 7.74
N LYS A 166 -16.39 12.36 8.01
CA LYS A 166 -15.51 12.68 9.15
C LYS A 166 -14.51 13.78 8.75
N ILE A 167 -15.06 14.94 8.38
CA ILE A 167 -14.29 16.04 7.79
C ILE A 167 -13.30 16.64 8.80
N GLU A 168 -13.69 16.77 10.08
CA GLU A 168 -12.81 17.35 11.11
C GLU A 168 -11.58 16.47 11.38
N ASP A 169 -11.76 15.15 11.51
CA ASP A 169 -10.66 14.20 11.63
C ASP A 169 -9.69 14.28 10.43
N ALA A 170 -10.23 14.43 9.22
CA ALA A 170 -9.41 14.60 8.03
C ALA A 170 -8.63 15.92 8.04
N LYS A 171 -9.26 17.02 8.47
CA LYS A 171 -8.62 18.35 8.59
C LYS A 171 -7.47 18.34 9.59
N GLU A 172 -7.61 17.61 10.71
CA GLU A 172 -6.53 17.45 11.70
C GLU A 172 -5.30 16.81 11.05
N ILE A 173 -5.45 15.65 10.39
CA ILE A 173 -4.36 14.93 9.74
C ILE A 173 -3.72 15.78 8.62
N LEU A 174 -4.53 16.45 7.79
CA LEU A 174 -4.03 17.32 6.72
C LEU A 174 -3.19 18.48 7.27
N SER A 175 -3.62 19.09 8.38
CA SER A 175 -2.89 20.16 9.06
C SER A 175 -1.56 19.67 9.63
N GLU A 176 -1.54 18.46 10.22
CA GLU A 176 -0.31 17.83 10.68
C GLU A 176 0.66 17.58 9.51
N ILE A 177 0.20 17.04 8.39
CA ILE A 177 1.06 16.81 7.21
C ILE A 177 1.70 18.11 6.73
N ILE A 178 0.93 19.20 6.64
CA ILE A 178 1.45 20.52 6.22
C ILE A 178 2.52 20.99 7.21
N THR A 179 2.20 20.98 8.50
CA THR A 179 3.11 21.44 9.57
C THR A 179 4.41 20.64 9.58
N GLU A 180 4.34 19.32 9.46
CA GLU A 180 5.51 18.46 9.37
C GLU A 180 6.34 18.75 8.11
N SER A 181 5.67 18.97 6.97
CA SER A 181 6.33 19.25 5.69
C SER A 181 7.14 20.55 5.72
N ASP A 182 6.67 21.57 6.43
CA ASP A 182 7.37 22.84 6.57
C ASP A 182 8.67 22.70 7.37
N ASN A 183 8.72 21.72 8.28
CA ASN A 183 9.88 21.42 9.13
C ASN A 183 10.83 20.35 8.54
N MET A 184 10.54 19.82 7.35
CA MET A 184 11.39 18.83 6.71
C MET A 184 12.73 19.39 6.20
N SER A 185 13.73 18.51 6.15
CA SER A 185 14.96 18.75 5.38
C SER A 185 14.65 18.94 3.89
N LYS A 186 15.52 19.67 3.17
CA LYS A 186 15.35 19.90 1.72
C LYS A 186 15.19 18.61 0.90
N PRO A 187 15.95 17.53 1.13
CA PRO A 187 15.73 16.26 0.45
C PRO A 187 14.33 15.67 0.69
N ASN A 188 13.84 15.71 1.92
CA ASN A 188 12.51 15.18 2.25
C ASN A 188 11.40 16.06 1.67
N LYS A 189 11.56 17.39 1.69
CA LYS A 189 10.64 18.31 1.00
C LYS A 189 10.52 17.95 -0.48
N ASN A 190 11.64 17.71 -1.15
CA ASN A 190 11.63 17.29 -2.56
C ASN A 190 10.95 15.94 -2.76
N LYS A 191 11.25 14.96 -1.91
CA LYS A 191 10.66 13.61 -1.97
C LYS A 191 9.14 13.62 -1.82
N TYR A 192 8.61 14.44 -0.90
CA TYR A 192 7.18 14.47 -0.56
C TYR A 192 6.42 15.67 -1.17
N HIS A 193 7.07 16.46 -2.02
CA HIS A 193 6.48 17.68 -2.60
C HIS A 193 5.14 17.43 -3.30
N ALA A 194 5.04 16.33 -4.06
CA ALA A 194 3.83 15.97 -4.79
C ALA A 194 2.63 15.81 -3.84
N VAL A 195 2.73 14.88 -2.88
CA VAL A 195 1.65 14.63 -1.90
C VAL A 195 1.34 15.86 -1.05
N VAL A 196 2.33 16.65 -0.65
CA VAL A 196 2.10 17.89 0.12
C VAL A 196 1.29 18.91 -0.68
N ASN A 197 1.51 19.00 -2.00
CA ASN A 197 0.69 19.87 -2.85
C ASN A 197 -0.74 19.36 -2.97
N ASP A 198 -0.95 18.06 -3.05
CA ASP A 198 -2.30 17.48 -3.11
C ASP A 198 -3.05 17.62 -1.79
N VAL A 199 -2.35 17.51 -0.66
CA VAL A 199 -2.85 17.89 0.68
C VAL A 199 -3.30 19.35 0.70
N LYS A 200 -2.47 20.29 0.24
CA LYS A 200 -2.82 21.73 0.20
C LYS A 200 -4.05 22.01 -0.68
N LYS A 201 -4.15 21.35 -1.83
CA LYS A 201 -5.35 21.46 -2.69
C LYS A 201 -6.60 20.91 -2.01
N LEU A 202 -6.48 19.76 -1.34
CA LEU A 202 -7.59 19.11 -0.66
C LEU A 202 -8.11 20.00 0.48
N VAL A 203 -7.24 20.55 1.32
CA VAL A 203 -7.60 21.48 2.39
C VAL A 203 -8.37 22.69 1.86
N ALA A 204 -7.98 23.24 0.70
CA ALA A 204 -8.68 24.38 0.11
C ALA A 204 -10.07 24.04 -0.46
N SER A 205 -10.41 22.75 -0.58
CA SER A 205 -11.66 22.27 -1.19
C SER A 205 -12.73 21.80 -0.20
N ILE A 206 -12.41 21.71 1.10
CA ILE A 206 -13.26 21.13 2.16
C ILE A 206 -13.46 22.07 3.37
#